data_AF-A0A2D2LXT3-F1
#
_entry.id   AF-A0A2D2LXT3-F1
#
_cell.length_a   1.000
_cell.length_b   1.000
_cell.length_c   1.000
_cell.angle_alpha   90.00
_cell.angle_beta   90.00
_cell.angle_gamma   90.00
#
_symmetry.space_group_name_H-M   'P 1'
#
loop_
_entity.id
_entity.type
_entity.pdbx_description
1 polymer ?
#
loop_
_entity_poly.entity_id
_entity_poly.type
_entity_poly.pdbx_seq_one_letter_code
_entity_poly.pdbx_strand_id
1 'polypeptide(L)'
;MNELKSRGVQDIFIACCDGLKGFPEVIETVFPKTKVQLCIVHQVRNSLKYVSYKQRKEIATDLKTIYRADTLAQAEDNLLAFAEKWDGEHPQISKSWQENWGRLTTFFDYPKVSPRPSHLFHRKLKRDNVHDFQ
;
A
#
# COMPACT_ATOMS: atom_id res chain seq x y z
N MET A 1 18.93 10.58 4.64
CA MET A 1 18.80 9.73 5.85
C MET A 1 19.75 10.14 6.96
N ASN A 2 21.05 10.34 6.68
CA ASN A 2 22.02 10.82 7.70
C ASN A 2 21.64 12.16 8.35
N GLU A 3 20.99 13.06 7.62
CA GLU A 3 20.48 14.33 8.18
C GLU A 3 19.39 14.14 9.25
N LEU A 4 18.53 13.12 9.12
CA LEU A 4 17.52 12.85 10.15
C LEU A 4 18.19 12.35 11.44
N LYS A 5 19.20 11.49 11.29
CA LYS A 5 20.02 11.00 12.39
C LYS A 5 20.81 12.13 13.06
N SER A 6 21.42 13.03 12.28
CA SER A 6 22.15 14.18 12.83
C SER A 6 21.24 15.20 13.53
N ARG A 7 19.96 15.25 13.16
CA ARG A 7 18.92 16.05 13.84
C ARG A 7 18.30 15.36 15.07
N GLY A 8 18.85 14.21 15.48
CA GLY A 8 18.50 13.55 16.74
C GLY A 8 17.51 12.39 16.63
N VAL A 9 17.05 12.02 15.43
CA VAL A 9 16.20 10.83 15.25
C VAL A 9 17.03 9.57 15.56
N GLN A 10 16.64 8.84 16.60
CA GLN A 10 17.36 7.65 17.06
C GLN A 10 16.87 6.37 16.39
N ASP A 11 15.56 6.23 16.24
CA ASP A 11 14.94 5.03 15.69
C ASP A 11 13.65 5.34 14.92
N ILE A 12 13.33 4.51 13.95
CA ILE A 12 12.13 4.58 13.11
C ILE A 12 11.54 3.17 13.06
N PHE A 13 10.32 2.99 13.55
CA PHE A 13 9.68 1.67 13.52
C PHE A 13 9.26 1.28 12.10
N ILE A 14 8.60 2.19 11.38
CA ILE A 14 8.13 1.99 10.01
C ILE A 14 8.47 3.21 9.15
N ALA A 15 9.03 2.96 7.97
CA ALA A 15 9.19 3.96 6.92
C ALA A 15 8.33 3.59 5.70
N CYS A 16 7.32 4.42 5.37
CA CYS A 16 6.48 4.22 4.20
C CYS A 16 7.06 4.94 2.97
N CYS A 17 7.38 4.19 1.91
CA CYS A 17 7.99 4.72 0.69
C CYS A 17 7.14 4.42 -0.56
N ASP A 18 7.31 5.22 -1.60
CA ASP A 18 6.56 5.14 -2.87
C ASP A 18 7.12 4.12 -3.87
N GLY A 19 8.15 3.35 -3.49
CA GLY A 19 8.75 2.31 -4.33
C GLY A 19 9.99 2.75 -5.12
N LEU A 20 10.58 3.91 -4.79
CA LEU A 20 11.87 4.33 -5.35
C LEU A 20 12.96 3.29 -5.08
N LYS A 21 13.58 2.79 -6.16
CA LYS A 21 14.71 1.85 -6.09
C LYS A 21 15.89 2.48 -5.34
N GLY A 22 16.56 1.70 -4.48
CA GLY A 22 17.70 2.16 -3.71
C GLY A 22 17.32 2.88 -2.41
N PHE A 23 16.09 3.39 -2.28
CA PHE A 23 15.67 4.13 -1.10
C PHE A 23 15.41 3.24 0.13
N PRO A 24 14.73 2.08 0.00
CA PRO A 24 14.62 1.09 1.08
C PRO A 24 15.99 0.67 1.63
N GLU A 25 16.95 0.39 0.74
CA GLU A 25 18.30 -0.07 1.08
C GLU A 25 19.07 1.00 1.87
N VAL A 26 18.91 2.27 1.51
CA VAL A 26 19.50 3.40 2.24
C VAL A 26 18.86 3.57 3.63
N ILE A 27 17.55 3.36 3.76
CA ILE A 27 16.87 3.41 5.07
C ILE A 27 17.39 2.29 5.97
N GLU A 28 17.41 1.07 5.47
CA GLU A 28 17.86 -0.11 6.21
C GLU A 28 19.34 0.00 6.60
N THR A 29 20.16 0.69 5.79
CA THR A 29 21.56 0.98 6.13
C THR A 29 21.71 1.97 7.29
N VAL A 30 20.90 3.04 7.31
CA VAL A 30 21.03 4.11 8.33
C VAL A 30 20.28 3.75 9.62
N PHE A 31 19.17 3.02 9.51
CA PHE A 31 18.32 2.58 10.60
C PHE A 31 17.98 1.08 10.46
N PRO A 32 18.89 0.16 10.85
CA PRO A 32 18.75 -1.28 10.59
C PRO A 32 17.53 -1.98 11.21
N LYS A 33 16.92 -1.37 12.22
CA LYS A 33 15.70 -1.89 12.87
C LYS A 33 14.42 -1.43 12.18
N THR A 34 14.51 -0.50 11.23
CA THR A 34 13.34 0.06 10.53
C THR A 34 12.76 -0.96 9.58
N LYS A 35 11.44 -1.16 9.65
CA LYS A 35 10.70 -1.91 8.63
C LYS A 35 10.27 -0.96 7.51
N VAL A 36 10.68 -1.25 6.28
CA VAL A 36 10.24 -0.47 5.11
C VAL A 36 8.92 -1.01 4.61
N GLN A 37 7.92 -0.13 4.51
CA GLN A 37 6.61 -0.42 3.96
C GLN A 37 6.43 0.28 2.61
N LEU A 38 5.88 -0.42 1.63
CA LEU A 38 5.42 0.21 0.39
C LEU A 38 4.08 0.92 0.62
N CYS A 39 4.01 2.14 0.10
CA CYS A 39 2.86 3.00 0.29
C CYS A 39 1.65 2.46 -0.50
N ILE A 40 0.65 1.95 0.22
CA ILE A 40 -0.60 1.41 -0.34
C ILE A 40 -1.31 2.42 -1.25
N VAL A 41 -1.25 3.72 -0.93
CA VAL A 41 -1.82 4.78 -1.79
C VAL A 41 -1.16 4.81 -3.17
N HIS A 42 0.16 4.71 -3.22
CA HIS A 42 0.89 4.65 -4.48
C HIS A 42 0.64 3.33 -5.21
N GLN A 43 0.57 2.21 -4.49
CA GLN A 43 0.23 0.91 -5.06
C GLN A 43 -1.16 0.94 -5.73
N VAL A 44 -2.19 1.42 -5.03
CA VAL A 44 -3.56 1.57 -5.58
C VAL A 44 -3.57 2.51 -6.78
N ARG A 45 -2.87 3.65 -6.72
CA ARG A 45 -2.79 4.60 -7.85
C ARG A 45 -2.15 3.95 -9.07
N ASN A 46 -1.08 3.17 -8.88
CA ASN A 46 -0.41 2.44 -9.95
C ASN A 46 -1.33 1.36 -10.56
N SER A 47 -2.07 0.63 -9.72
CA SER A 47 -3.05 -0.37 -10.19
C SER A 47 -4.14 0.21 -11.08
N LEU A 48 -4.59 1.44 -10.80
CA LEU A 48 -5.69 2.08 -11.54
C LEU A 48 -5.22 2.87 -12.77
N LYS A 49 -3.90 3.01 -12.98
CA LYS A 49 -3.31 3.89 -14.02
C LYS A 49 -3.80 3.57 -15.43
N TYR A 50 -3.92 2.28 -15.75
CA TYR A 50 -4.29 1.78 -17.08
C TYR A 50 -5.70 1.19 -17.14
N VAL A 51 -6.48 1.33 -16.06
CA VAL A 51 -7.85 0.85 -15.96
C VAL A 51 -8.81 1.86 -16.60
N SER A 52 -9.81 1.35 -17.32
CA SER A 52 -10.87 2.15 -17.93
C SER A 52 -11.69 2.90 -16.87
N TYR A 53 -12.17 4.11 -17.17
CA TYR A 53 -12.93 4.93 -16.21
C TYR A 53 -14.13 4.19 -15.60
N LYS A 54 -14.82 3.37 -16.41
CA LYS A 54 -16.01 2.60 -15.99
C LYS A 54 -15.68 1.56 -14.92
N GLN A 55 -14.53 0.91 -15.00
CA GLN A 55 -14.12 -0.16 -14.08
C GLN A 55 -13.38 0.36 -12.83
N ARG A 56 -12.83 1.59 -12.87
CA ARG A 56 -12.01 2.14 -11.76
C ARG A 56 -12.70 2.11 -10.40
N LYS A 57 -14.00 2.44 -10.33
CA LYS A 57 -14.74 2.46 -9.07
C LYS A 57 -14.81 1.06 -8.43
N GLU A 58 -15.08 0.07 -9.26
CA GLU A 58 -15.25 -1.31 -8.84
C GLU A 58 -13.91 -1.91 -8.41
N ILE A 59 -12.88 -1.79 -9.26
CA ILE A 59 -11.52 -2.24 -8.94
C ILE A 59 -10.99 -1.56 -7.67
N ALA A 60 -11.22 -0.25 -7.50
CA ALA A 60 -10.80 0.45 -6.28
C ALA A 60 -11.54 -0.04 -5.02
N THR A 61 -12.80 -0.46 -5.16
CA THR A 61 -13.58 -1.05 -4.08
C THR A 61 -13.06 -2.43 -3.72
N ASP A 62 -12.73 -3.25 -4.71
CA ASP A 62 -12.19 -4.58 -4.49
C ASP A 62 -10.77 -4.53 -3.91
N LEU A 63 -9.89 -3.66 -4.42
CA LEU A 63 -8.56 -3.43 -3.82
C LEU A 63 -8.64 -2.95 -2.36
N LYS A 64 -9.72 -2.25 -2.00
CA LYS A 64 -9.94 -1.76 -0.64
C LYS A 64 -10.21 -2.86 0.36
N THR A 65 -10.75 -4.00 -0.05
CA THR A 65 -10.97 -5.14 0.85
C THR A 65 -9.63 -5.72 1.33
N ILE A 66 -8.61 -5.72 0.47
CA ILE A 66 -7.27 -6.24 0.74
C ILE A 66 -6.61 -5.46 1.89
N TYR A 67 -6.38 -4.14 1.71
CA TYR A 67 -5.64 -3.36 2.72
C TYR A 67 -6.48 -2.93 3.94
N ARG A 68 -7.80 -3.16 3.92
CA ARG A 68 -8.66 -2.93 5.09
C ARG A 68 -8.97 -4.20 5.88
N ALA A 69 -8.50 -5.36 5.43
CA ALA A 69 -8.64 -6.61 6.15
C ALA A 69 -8.13 -6.49 7.60
N ASP A 70 -8.74 -7.29 8.47
CA ASP A 70 -8.44 -7.31 9.90
C ASP A 70 -7.23 -8.18 10.21
N THR A 71 -6.95 -9.18 9.37
CA THR A 71 -5.81 -10.09 9.52
C THR A 71 -5.07 -10.23 8.19
N LEU A 72 -3.81 -10.66 8.25
CA LEU A 72 -3.00 -10.95 7.07
C LEU A 72 -3.67 -12.04 6.21
N ALA A 73 -4.13 -13.13 6.83
CA ALA A 73 -4.83 -14.22 6.14
C ALA A 73 -6.06 -13.72 5.36
N GLN A 74 -6.89 -12.86 5.97
CA GLN A 74 -8.03 -12.28 5.27
C GLN A 74 -7.59 -11.37 4.11
N ALA A 75 -6.46 -10.66 4.24
CA ALA A 75 -5.91 -9.87 3.14
C ALA A 75 -5.44 -10.74 1.98
N GLU A 76 -4.85 -11.90 2.27
CA GLU A 76 -4.42 -12.90 1.28
C GLU A 76 -5.62 -13.50 0.54
N ASP A 77 -6.65 -13.92 1.27
CA ASP A 77 -7.91 -14.41 0.69
C ASP A 77 -8.56 -13.36 -0.22
N ASN A 78 -8.58 -12.11 0.23
CA ASN A 78 -9.11 -11.00 -0.57
C ASN A 78 -8.28 -10.74 -1.84
N LEU A 79 -6.95 -10.90 -1.79
CA LEU A 79 -6.08 -10.77 -2.96
C LEU A 79 -6.30 -11.92 -3.96
N LEU A 80 -6.54 -13.15 -3.48
CA LEU A 80 -6.89 -14.29 -4.33
C LEU A 80 -8.24 -14.08 -5.01
N ALA A 81 -9.26 -13.66 -4.27
CA ALA A 81 -10.58 -13.34 -4.84
C ALA A 81 -10.51 -12.18 -5.85
N PHE A 82 -9.67 -11.17 -5.58
CA PHE A 82 -9.41 -10.09 -6.53
C PHE A 82 -8.79 -10.63 -7.82
N ALA A 83 -7.78 -11.50 -7.71
CA ALA A 83 -7.10 -12.11 -8.86
C ALA A 83 -8.07 -12.95 -9.70
N GLU A 84 -8.89 -13.79 -9.08
CA GLU A 84 -9.90 -14.60 -9.77
C GLU A 84 -10.87 -13.75 -10.59
N LYS A 85 -11.30 -12.61 -10.04
CA LYS A 85 -12.23 -11.69 -10.70
C LYS A 85 -11.59 -10.88 -11.83
N TRP A 86 -10.37 -10.39 -11.63
CA TRP A 86 -9.80 -9.34 -12.49
C TRP A 86 -8.65 -9.79 -13.38
N ASP A 87 -8.03 -10.95 -13.14
CA ASP A 87 -6.83 -11.36 -13.91
C ASP A 87 -7.14 -11.70 -15.37
N GLY A 88 -8.40 -11.98 -15.71
CA GLY A 88 -8.81 -12.14 -17.10
C GLY A 88 -8.60 -10.88 -17.95
N GLU A 89 -8.70 -9.69 -17.34
CA GLU A 89 -8.57 -8.39 -18.04
C GLU A 89 -7.36 -7.58 -17.58
N HIS A 90 -7.06 -7.61 -16.28
CA HIS A 90 -6.05 -6.77 -15.61
C HIS A 90 -5.03 -7.60 -14.80
N PRO A 91 -4.39 -8.64 -15.37
CA PRO A 91 -3.51 -9.57 -14.63
C PRO A 91 -2.29 -8.90 -14.00
N GLN A 92 -1.90 -7.72 -14.49
CA GLN A 92 -0.76 -6.99 -13.94
C GLN A 92 -1.07 -6.37 -12.57
N ILE A 93 -2.36 -6.20 -12.22
CA ILE A 93 -2.73 -5.63 -10.92
C ILE A 93 -2.39 -6.63 -9.82
N SER A 94 -3.01 -7.81 -9.81
CA SER A 94 -2.77 -8.83 -8.78
C SER A 94 -1.28 -9.22 -8.71
N LYS A 95 -0.64 -9.41 -9.86
CA LYS A 95 0.79 -9.69 -9.97
C LYS A 95 1.65 -8.65 -9.25
N SER A 96 1.40 -7.36 -9.50
CA SER A 96 2.14 -6.28 -8.83
C SER A 96 1.92 -6.27 -7.31
N TRP A 97 0.73 -6.64 -6.84
CA TRP A 97 0.45 -6.74 -5.40
C TRP A 97 1.15 -7.95 -4.77
N GLN A 98 1.20 -9.09 -5.46
CA GLN A 98 1.91 -10.29 -5.03
C GLN A 98 3.43 -10.06 -4.97
N GLU A 99 4.02 -9.46 -6.00
CA GLU A 99 5.45 -9.12 -6.05
C GLU A 99 5.87 -8.19 -4.91
N ASN A 100 4.97 -7.31 -4.49
CA ASN A 100 5.22 -6.33 -3.44
C ASN A 100 4.65 -6.74 -2.06
N TRP A 101 4.08 -7.95 -1.94
CA TRP A 101 3.23 -8.35 -0.82
C TRP A 101 3.89 -8.13 0.52
N GLY A 102 5.11 -8.65 0.70
CA GLY A 102 5.84 -8.54 1.97
C GLY A 102 6.10 -7.11 2.44
N ARG A 103 6.24 -6.15 1.52
CA ARG A 103 6.37 -4.72 1.88
C ARG A 103 5.04 -3.99 1.96
N LEU A 104 3.97 -4.50 1.35
CA LEU A 104 2.63 -3.94 1.45
C LEU A 104 1.93 -4.32 2.76
N THR A 105 2.27 -5.47 3.33
CA THR A 105 1.63 -6.04 4.52
C THR A 105 2.37 -5.81 5.82
N THR A 106 3.53 -5.14 5.80
CA THR A 106 4.34 -4.80 6.99
C THR A 106 3.53 -4.18 8.14
N PHE A 107 2.44 -3.48 7.84
CA PHE A 107 1.59 -2.87 8.87
C PHE A 107 0.80 -3.90 9.71
N PHE A 108 0.64 -5.15 9.26
CA PHE A 108 0.00 -6.22 10.04
C PHE A 108 0.84 -6.69 11.22
N ASP A 109 2.16 -6.43 11.21
CA ASP A 109 3.06 -6.72 12.34
C ASP A 109 2.75 -5.85 13.57
N TYR A 110 1.94 -4.80 13.40
CA TYR A 110 1.64 -3.82 14.43
C TYR A 110 0.17 -3.92 14.85
N PRO A 111 -0.12 -3.77 16.16
CA PRO A 111 -1.49 -3.83 16.65
C PRO A 111 -2.35 -2.77 15.98
N LYS A 112 -3.61 -3.12 15.72
CA LYS A 112 -4.59 -2.23 15.09
C LYS A 112 -4.94 -1.08 16.04
N VAL A 113 -4.21 0.02 15.96
CA VAL A 113 -4.57 1.25 16.70
C VAL A 113 -5.73 1.94 15.96
N SER A 114 -6.86 2.10 16.63
CA SER A 114 -8.06 2.75 16.07
C SER A 114 -7.94 4.29 16.15
N PRO A 115 -8.29 5.05 15.09
CA PRO A 115 -8.55 4.62 13.72
C PRO A 115 -7.24 4.55 12.93
N ARG A 116 -7.07 3.50 12.09
CA ARG A 116 -5.99 3.47 11.11
C ARG A 116 -6.00 4.80 10.33
N PRO A 117 -4.86 5.33 9.88
CA PRO A 117 -4.85 6.47 8.98
C PRO A 117 -5.58 6.21 7.66
N SER A 118 -6.28 5.08 7.47
CA SER A 118 -7.20 4.82 6.34
C SER A 118 -8.17 5.95 6.06
N HIS A 119 -8.61 6.70 7.07
CA HIS A 119 -9.41 7.92 6.84
C HIS A 119 -8.60 9.06 6.19
N LEU A 120 -7.32 9.22 6.55
CA LEU A 120 -6.37 10.13 5.90
C LEU A 120 -5.93 9.62 4.51
N PHE A 121 -5.69 8.31 4.36
CA PHE A 121 -5.35 7.67 3.09
C PHE A 121 -6.47 7.83 2.05
N HIS A 122 -7.73 7.68 2.46
CA HIS A 122 -8.88 7.85 1.58
C HIS A 122 -9.11 9.32 1.20
N ARG A 123 -8.84 10.27 2.11
CA ARG A 123 -8.91 11.70 1.78
C ARG A 123 -7.89 12.10 0.71
N LYS A 124 -6.68 11.52 0.72
CA LYS A 124 -5.64 11.80 -0.27
C LYS A 124 -5.90 11.12 -1.62
N LEU A 125 -6.40 9.87 -1.63
CA LEU A 125 -6.85 9.19 -2.85
C LEU A 125 -8.03 9.92 -3.51
N LYS A 126 -8.99 10.42 -2.72
CA LYS A 126 -10.09 11.27 -3.22
C LYS A 126 -9.58 12.56 -3.87
N ARG A 127 -8.58 13.20 -3.26
CA ARG A 127 -8.03 14.49 -3.72
C ARG A 127 -7.14 14.39 -4.97
N ASP A 128 -6.45 13.27 -5.17
CA ASP A 128 -5.45 13.10 -6.24
C ASP A 128 -6.00 12.35 -7.49
N ASN A 129 -7.27 12.54 -7.85
CA ASN A 129 -8.07 11.89 -8.94
C ASN A 129 -9.10 10.82 -8.52
N VAL A 130 -9.93 11.11 -7.51
CA VAL A 130 -11.25 10.46 -7.37
C VAL A 130 -12.28 11.50 -6.90
N HIS A 131 -12.40 12.59 -7.64
CA HIS A 131 -13.55 13.49 -7.56
C HIS A 131 -14.60 13.02 -8.58
N ASP A 132 -15.34 11.96 -8.24
CA ASP A 132 -16.71 11.70 -8.74
C ASP A 132 -17.32 10.38 -8.25
N PHE A 133 -17.10 10.05 -6.97
CA PHE A 133 -17.91 9.00 -6.34
C PHE A 133 -18.40 9.52 -4.99
N GLN A 134 -19.60 10.10 -5.05
CA GLN A 134 -20.53 10.21 -3.92
C GLN A 134 -20.64 8.85 -3.22
#